data_AF-A0A8J2APF9-F1
#
_entry.id   AF-A0A8J2APF9-F1
#
_cell.length_a   1.000
_cell.length_b   1.000
_cell.length_c   1.000
_cell.angle_alpha   90.00
_cell.angle_beta   90.00
_cell.angle_gamma   90.00
#
_symmetry.space_group_name_H-M   'P 1'
#
loop_
_entity.id
_entity.type
_entity.pdbx_description
1 polymer ?
#
loop_
_entity_poly.entity_id
_entity_poly.type
_entity_poly.pdbx_seq_one_letter_code
_entity_poly.pdbx_strand_id
1 'polypeptide(L)'
;MELIGVAMGSTQVLFLVVMFLVKPDWSEVARGLVETHFEDAGWVKLLAANIGAVIMPWMLFYQQSACCERKMTQSDMLYARLDTVVGATIAQAVMISMVIAMGATLFKQKPQELQDVPQMVNALAPSMGLVWAKVLVALGATGASLVAALVVAVTPAWSICELLGKERSHDRPYGESMYFYIAFAAVLVAAFVITVAPGVGNTAWLLIQVEVLNALLMPVVVGFLFFLAIKKNVLPDRYRLKGFYCVLLAVVFGLCSVLCVAAPFLQ
;
A
#
# COMPACT_ATOMS: atom_id res chain seq x y z
N MET A 1 -16.78 7.27 -11.19
CA MET A 1 -15.47 6.62 -10.99
C MET A 1 -15.28 6.19 -9.55
N GLU A 2 -15.38 7.09 -8.56
CA GLU A 2 -15.18 6.76 -7.13
C GLU A 2 -16.05 5.59 -6.63
N LEU A 3 -17.35 5.58 -6.96
CA LEU A 3 -18.25 4.50 -6.53
C LEU A 3 -17.88 3.13 -7.09
N ILE A 4 -17.35 3.08 -8.32
CA ILE A 4 -16.90 1.85 -8.97
C ILE A 4 -15.60 1.36 -8.31
N GLY A 5 -14.67 2.26 -8.02
CA GLY A 5 -13.46 1.94 -7.25
C GLY A 5 -13.78 1.39 -5.87
N VAL A 6 -14.74 1.99 -5.15
CA VAL A 6 -15.19 1.51 -3.83
C VAL A 6 -15.88 0.15 -3.94
N ALA A 7 -16.77 -0.04 -4.92
CA ALA A 7 -17.46 -1.31 -5.12
C ALA A 7 -16.51 -2.44 -5.54
N MET A 8 -15.48 -2.15 -6.31
CA MET A 8 -14.50 -3.16 -6.71
C MET A 8 -13.49 -3.43 -5.59
N GLY A 9 -13.05 -2.39 -4.86
CA GLY A 9 -12.20 -2.51 -3.69
C GLY A 9 -12.86 -3.29 -2.55
N SER A 10 -14.17 -3.13 -2.34
CA SER A 10 -14.90 -3.90 -1.32
C SER A 10 -14.92 -5.40 -1.61
N THR A 11 -14.68 -5.82 -2.85
CA THR A 11 -14.54 -7.24 -3.21
C THR A 11 -13.35 -7.89 -2.52
N GLN A 12 -12.35 -7.12 -2.09
CA GLN A 12 -11.21 -7.65 -1.32
C GLN A 12 -11.61 -8.11 0.08
N VAL A 13 -12.74 -7.62 0.62
CA VAL A 13 -13.30 -8.09 1.89
C VAL A 13 -13.67 -9.58 1.79
N LEU A 14 -13.90 -10.12 0.59
CA LEU A 14 -14.11 -11.56 0.40
C LEU A 14 -12.89 -12.40 0.85
N PHE A 15 -11.68 -11.85 0.85
CA PHE A 15 -10.51 -12.57 1.35
C PHE A 15 -10.58 -12.87 2.86
N LEU A 16 -11.32 -12.07 3.63
CA LEU A 16 -11.61 -12.39 5.04
C LEU A 16 -12.42 -13.68 5.14
N VAL A 17 -13.43 -13.85 4.27
CA VAL A 17 -14.24 -15.07 4.23
C VAL A 17 -13.37 -16.26 3.77
N VAL A 18 -12.54 -16.05 2.76
CA VAL A 18 -11.61 -17.07 2.23
C VAL A 18 -10.66 -17.58 3.30
N MET A 19 -10.11 -16.71 4.14
CA MET A 19 -9.25 -17.10 5.26
C MET A 19 -9.95 -18.15 6.15
N PHE A 20 -11.22 -17.94 6.51
CA PHE A 20 -11.96 -18.92 7.31
C PHE A 20 -12.32 -20.20 6.54
N LEU A 21 -12.62 -20.08 5.24
CA LEU A 21 -12.98 -21.23 4.39
C LEU A 21 -11.82 -22.20 4.18
N VAL A 22 -10.59 -21.70 4.10
CA VAL A 22 -9.37 -22.52 3.95
C VAL A 22 -9.05 -23.33 5.21
N LYS A 23 -9.69 -23.01 6.35
CA LYS A 23 -9.46 -23.66 7.66
C LYS A 23 -7.97 -23.68 8.04
N PRO A 24 -7.36 -22.50 8.25
CA PRO A 24 -5.98 -22.40 8.71
C PRO A 24 -5.84 -23.04 10.10
N ASP A 25 -4.65 -23.57 10.39
CA ASP A 25 -4.30 -23.93 11.75
C ASP A 25 -3.97 -22.65 12.53
N TRP A 26 -4.85 -22.30 13.46
CA TRP A 26 -4.68 -21.10 14.29
C TRP A 26 -3.47 -21.16 15.21
N SER A 27 -2.97 -22.36 15.55
CA SER A 27 -1.74 -22.52 16.29
C SER A 27 -0.53 -22.12 15.46
N GLU A 28 -0.51 -22.48 14.17
CA GLU A 28 0.56 -22.07 13.25
C GLU A 28 0.52 -20.56 12.99
N VAL A 29 -0.69 -20.00 12.80
CA VAL A 29 -0.86 -18.54 12.67
C VAL A 29 -0.33 -17.82 13.92
N ALA A 30 -0.69 -18.28 15.12
CA ALA A 30 -0.22 -17.68 16.36
C ALA A 30 1.31 -17.78 16.53
N ARG A 31 1.92 -18.91 16.13
CA ARG A 31 3.37 -19.05 16.11
C ARG A 31 4.03 -18.08 15.12
N GLY A 32 3.47 -17.97 13.91
CA GLY A 32 3.98 -17.07 12.87
C GLY A 32 3.91 -15.58 13.20
N LEU A 33 3.10 -15.17 14.20
CA LEU A 33 3.10 -13.79 14.70
C LEU A 33 4.35 -13.44 15.53
N VAL A 34 5.05 -14.43 16.06
CA VAL A 34 6.21 -14.24 16.96
C VAL A 34 7.50 -14.75 16.33
N GLU A 35 7.40 -15.75 15.45
CA GLU A 35 8.55 -16.36 14.79
C GLU A 35 9.17 -15.39 13.77
N THR A 36 10.47 -15.14 13.90
CA THR A 36 11.22 -14.23 13.03
C THR A 36 12.46 -14.93 12.51
N HIS A 37 12.79 -14.67 11.24
CA HIS A 37 13.91 -15.32 10.54
C HIS A 37 14.87 -14.25 10.01
N PHE A 38 15.44 -13.43 10.92
CA PHE A 38 16.35 -12.35 10.53
C PHE A 38 17.65 -12.83 9.88
N GLU A 39 17.98 -14.12 10.01
CA GLU A 39 19.12 -14.76 9.35
C GLU A 39 18.86 -15.01 7.85
N ASP A 40 17.59 -15.05 7.42
CA ASP A 40 17.20 -15.24 6.02
C ASP A 40 17.02 -13.89 5.33
N ALA A 41 17.94 -13.58 4.41
CA ALA A 41 17.89 -12.37 3.58
C ALA A 41 16.59 -12.24 2.78
N GLY A 42 16.01 -13.36 2.32
CA GLY A 42 14.72 -13.39 1.62
C GLY A 42 13.58 -12.98 2.53
N TRP A 43 13.57 -13.48 3.77
CA TRP A 43 12.57 -13.12 4.77
C TRP A 43 12.66 -11.63 5.14
N VAL A 44 13.86 -11.11 5.39
CA VAL A 44 14.07 -9.69 5.71
C VAL A 44 13.67 -8.79 4.53
N LYS A 45 13.96 -9.21 3.29
CA LYS A 45 13.52 -8.49 2.08
C LYS A 45 12.00 -8.45 1.97
N LEU A 46 11.30 -9.56 2.22
CA LEU A 46 9.83 -9.60 2.21
C LEU A 46 9.24 -8.78 3.35
N LEU A 47 9.87 -8.75 4.52
CA LEU A 47 9.48 -7.89 5.63
C LEU A 47 9.59 -6.41 5.25
N ALA A 48 10.71 -5.98 4.65
CA ALA A 48 10.88 -4.61 4.20
C ALA A 48 9.89 -4.25 3.07
N ALA A 49 9.68 -5.14 2.10
CA ALA A 49 8.67 -4.97 1.07
C ALA A 49 7.26 -4.82 1.69
N ASN A 50 6.93 -5.60 2.72
CA ASN A 50 5.65 -5.48 3.41
C ASN A 50 5.49 -4.10 4.08
N ILE A 51 6.54 -3.59 4.74
CA ILE A 51 6.53 -2.23 5.32
C ILE A 51 6.34 -1.16 4.22
N GLY A 52 7.06 -1.29 3.10
CA GLY A 52 6.95 -0.37 1.97
C GLY A 52 5.56 -0.35 1.32
N ALA A 53 4.91 -1.52 1.23
CA ALA A 53 3.54 -1.64 0.74
C ALA A 53 2.50 -0.96 1.63
N VAL A 54 2.81 -0.77 2.92
CA VAL A 54 1.94 -0.08 3.87
C VAL A 54 2.22 1.41 3.91
N ILE A 55 3.49 1.80 3.91
CA ILE A 55 3.92 3.20 4.01
C ILE A 55 4.51 3.64 2.69
N MET A 56 3.63 3.93 1.74
CA MET A 56 4.03 4.38 0.41
C MET A 56 4.32 5.89 0.45
N PRO A 57 5.50 6.35 0.00
CA PRO A 57 5.87 7.77 0.00
C PRO A 57 4.84 8.69 -0.66
N TRP A 58 4.28 8.24 -1.80
CA TRP A 58 3.30 8.99 -2.57
C TRP A 58 1.96 9.14 -1.83
N MET A 59 1.62 8.22 -0.92
CA MET A 59 0.35 8.25 -0.17
C MET A 59 0.26 9.48 0.74
N LEU A 60 1.38 9.92 1.30
CA LEU A 60 1.43 11.12 2.15
C LEU A 60 1.11 12.39 1.35
N PHE A 61 1.67 12.51 0.14
CA PHE A 61 1.37 13.61 -0.77
C PHE A 61 -0.09 13.56 -1.25
N TYR A 62 -0.57 12.37 -1.62
CA TYR A 62 -1.97 12.17 -1.99
C TYR A 62 -2.92 12.60 -0.86
N GLN A 63 -2.68 12.17 0.37
CA GLN A 63 -3.52 12.51 1.52
C GLN A 63 -3.53 14.02 1.78
N GLN A 64 -2.39 14.70 1.64
CA GLN A 64 -2.32 16.16 1.74
C GLN A 64 -3.16 16.83 0.64
N SER A 65 -2.97 16.45 -0.62
CA SER A 65 -3.72 17.02 -1.76
C SER A 65 -5.22 16.78 -1.62
N ALA A 66 -5.62 15.58 -1.17
CA ALA A 66 -7.01 15.21 -0.95
C ALA A 66 -7.66 16.01 0.19
N CYS A 67 -6.95 16.22 1.32
CA CYS A 67 -7.43 17.10 2.39
C CYS A 67 -7.63 18.55 1.91
N CYS A 68 -6.70 19.06 1.09
CA CYS A 68 -6.82 20.38 0.47
C CYS A 68 -7.96 20.46 -0.56
N GLU A 69 -8.26 19.39 -1.29
CA GLU A 69 -9.38 19.33 -2.25
C GLU A 69 -10.73 19.29 -1.56
N ARG A 70 -10.85 18.51 -0.48
CA ARG A 70 -12.07 18.44 0.35
C ARG A 70 -12.29 19.68 1.22
N LYS A 71 -11.41 20.68 1.15
CA LYS A 71 -11.45 21.92 1.96
C LYS A 71 -11.61 21.63 3.45
N MET A 72 -10.92 20.58 3.94
CA MET A 72 -11.07 20.14 5.33
C MET A 72 -10.61 21.23 6.30
N THR A 73 -11.38 21.40 7.36
CA THR A 73 -11.14 22.38 8.41
C THR A 73 -10.67 21.69 9.69
N GLN A 74 -10.26 22.48 10.69
CA GLN A 74 -9.80 21.91 11.98
C GLN A 74 -10.89 21.12 12.72
N SER A 75 -12.18 21.42 12.49
CA SER A 75 -13.30 20.65 13.05
C SER A 75 -13.40 19.24 12.48
N ASP A 76 -12.91 19.03 11.25
CA ASP A 76 -12.98 17.73 10.57
C ASP A 76 -11.84 16.80 10.99
N MET A 77 -10.88 17.28 11.81
CA MET A 77 -9.68 16.53 12.15
C MET A 77 -9.99 15.21 12.89
N LEU A 78 -11.01 15.19 13.75
CA LEU A 78 -11.43 13.94 14.42
C LEU A 78 -12.00 12.95 13.41
N TYR A 79 -12.86 13.41 12.50
CA TYR A 79 -13.44 12.59 11.44
C TYR A 79 -12.35 12.04 10.52
N ALA A 80 -11.40 12.88 10.08
CA ALA A 80 -10.28 12.47 9.23
C ALA A 80 -9.41 11.40 9.89
N ARG A 81 -9.17 11.50 11.21
CA ARG A 81 -8.42 10.49 11.97
C ARG A 81 -9.17 9.18 12.05
N LEU A 82 -10.47 9.22 12.36
CA LEU A 82 -11.30 8.02 12.43
C LEU A 82 -11.39 7.33 11.07
N ASP A 83 -11.61 8.10 10.00
CA ASP A 83 -11.64 7.58 8.63
C ASP A 83 -10.32 6.88 8.26
N THR A 84 -9.18 7.52 8.58
CA THR A 84 -7.84 6.92 8.36
C THR A 84 -7.64 5.64 9.18
N VAL A 85 -8.02 5.64 10.46
CA VAL A 85 -7.86 4.47 11.34
C VAL A 85 -8.73 3.30 10.87
N VAL A 86 -10.00 3.56 10.53
CA VAL A 86 -10.93 2.54 10.04
C VAL A 86 -10.44 1.98 8.71
N GLY A 87 -10.08 2.85 7.76
CA GLY A 87 -9.55 2.45 6.45
C GLY A 87 -8.27 1.61 6.57
N ALA A 88 -7.31 2.07 7.38
CA ALA A 88 -6.07 1.33 7.63
C ALA A 88 -6.34 -0.03 8.29
N THR A 89 -7.24 -0.10 9.26
CA THR A 89 -7.57 -1.36 9.96
C THR A 89 -8.20 -2.38 9.02
N ILE A 90 -9.13 -1.95 8.15
CA ILE A 90 -9.76 -2.82 7.16
C ILE A 90 -8.72 -3.32 6.15
N ALA A 91 -7.86 -2.42 5.64
CA ALA A 91 -6.81 -2.78 4.70
C ALA A 91 -5.84 -3.82 5.30
N GLN A 92 -5.44 -3.62 6.57
CA GLN A 92 -4.59 -4.58 7.27
C GLN A 92 -5.29 -5.92 7.50
N ALA A 93 -6.57 -5.92 7.88
CA ALA A 93 -7.33 -7.15 8.06
C ALA A 93 -7.41 -7.97 6.76
N VAL A 94 -7.61 -7.30 5.62
CA VAL A 94 -7.60 -7.95 4.29
C VAL A 94 -6.21 -8.51 3.97
N MET A 95 -5.14 -7.74 4.20
CA MET A 95 -3.76 -8.19 3.95
C MET A 95 -3.40 -9.42 4.79
N ILE A 96 -3.69 -9.39 6.09
CA ILE A 96 -3.47 -10.52 7.01
C ILE A 96 -4.26 -11.76 6.55
N SER A 97 -5.54 -11.57 6.18
CA SER A 97 -6.39 -12.66 5.69
C SER A 97 -5.82 -13.32 4.45
N MET A 98 -5.29 -12.51 3.53
CA MET A 98 -4.65 -13.01 2.31
C MET A 98 -3.38 -13.80 2.62
N VAL A 99 -2.51 -13.28 3.50
CA VAL A 99 -1.27 -13.98 3.89
C VAL A 99 -1.60 -15.32 4.57
N ILE A 100 -2.58 -15.35 5.48
CA ILE A 100 -3.01 -16.58 6.16
C ILE A 100 -3.61 -17.57 5.17
N ALA A 101 -4.50 -17.13 4.27
CA ALA A 101 -5.12 -18.00 3.27
C ALA A 101 -4.08 -18.61 2.33
N MET A 102 -3.13 -17.80 1.84
CA MET A 102 -2.04 -18.26 0.98
C MET A 102 -1.10 -19.20 1.72
N GLY A 103 -0.70 -18.88 2.95
CA GLY A 103 0.12 -19.77 3.78
C GLY A 103 -0.55 -21.12 4.02
N ALA A 104 -1.80 -21.13 4.47
CA ALA A 104 -2.53 -22.36 4.78
C ALA A 104 -2.79 -23.27 3.56
N THR A 105 -2.71 -22.73 2.34
CA THR A 105 -2.92 -23.48 1.09
C THR A 105 -1.63 -23.89 0.40
N LEU A 106 -0.64 -22.99 0.32
CA LEU A 106 0.61 -23.19 -0.40
C LEU A 106 1.51 -24.23 0.29
N PHE A 107 1.64 -24.14 1.62
CA PHE A 107 2.49 -25.06 2.38
C PHE A 107 1.99 -26.52 2.37
N LYS A 108 0.69 -26.74 2.08
CA LYS A 108 0.11 -28.09 1.96
C LYS A 108 0.42 -28.80 0.64
N GLN A 109 0.71 -28.06 -0.44
CA GLN A 109 0.86 -28.62 -1.79
C GLN A 109 2.31 -28.74 -2.26
N LYS A 110 3.23 -28.13 -1.50
CA LYS A 110 4.71 -28.02 -1.59
C LYS A 110 5.08 -26.53 -1.57
N PRO A 111 6.04 -26.11 -0.73
CA PRO A 111 6.52 -24.74 -0.75
C PRO A 111 7.09 -24.42 -2.14
N GLN A 112 6.48 -23.46 -2.83
CA GLN A 112 6.98 -22.94 -4.10
C GLN A 112 6.89 -21.42 -4.05
N GLU A 113 7.90 -20.74 -4.59
CA GLU A 113 7.85 -19.29 -4.78
C GLU A 113 6.76 -18.91 -5.78
N LEU A 114 5.90 -17.98 -5.38
CA LEU A 114 4.86 -17.43 -6.23
C LEU A 114 5.45 -16.35 -7.14
N GLN A 115 5.43 -16.61 -8.44
CA GLN A 115 6.01 -15.73 -9.46
C GLN A 115 4.94 -14.93 -10.21
N ASP A 116 3.69 -15.40 -10.21
CA ASP A 116 2.59 -14.79 -10.95
C ASP A 116 1.21 -15.00 -10.27
N VAL A 117 0.21 -14.30 -10.78
CA VAL A 117 -1.19 -14.38 -10.30
C VAL A 117 -1.83 -15.76 -10.58
N PRO A 118 -1.62 -16.41 -11.73
CA PRO A 118 -2.11 -17.77 -11.97
C PRO A 118 -1.65 -18.80 -10.94
N GLN A 119 -0.41 -18.71 -10.44
CA GLN A 119 0.08 -19.59 -9.38
C GLN A 119 -0.69 -19.40 -8.07
N MET A 120 -1.15 -18.17 -7.77
CA MET A 120 -2.00 -17.92 -6.60
C MET A 120 -3.36 -18.63 -6.71
N VAL A 121 -3.95 -18.62 -7.90
CA VAL A 121 -5.20 -19.36 -8.19
C VAL A 121 -5.00 -20.85 -7.94
N ASN A 122 -3.90 -21.41 -8.44
CA ASN A 122 -3.61 -22.83 -8.30
C ASN A 122 -3.37 -23.22 -6.83
N ALA A 123 -2.72 -22.37 -6.05
CA ALA A 123 -2.55 -22.59 -4.61
C ALA A 123 -3.90 -22.68 -3.89
N LEU A 124 -4.84 -21.77 -4.17
CA LEU A 124 -6.16 -21.73 -3.54
C LEU A 124 -7.12 -22.82 -4.05
N ALA A 125 -6.92 -23.31 -5.28
CA ALA A 125 -7.88 -24.19 -5.95
C ALA A 125 -8.23 -25.48 -5.17
N PRO A 126 -7.31 -26.17 -4.48
CA PRO A 126 -7.65 -27.38 -3.72
C PRO A 126 -8.52 -27.15 -2.49
N SER A 127 -8.58 -25.93 -1.96
CA SER A 127 -9.37 -25.64 -0.76
C SER A 127 -10.80 -25.17 -1.07
N MET A 128 -11.01 -24.50 -2.19
CA MET A 128 -12.32 -23.89 -2.54
C MET A 128 -12.84 -24.24 -3.95
N GLY A 129 -12.08 -25.02 -4.72
CA GLY A 129 -12.37 -25.32 -6.12
C GLY A 129 -11.79 -24.27 -7.09
N LEU A 130 -11.39 -24.74 -8.27
CA LEU A 130 -10.71 -23.93 -9.29
C LEU A 130 -11.54 -22.72 -9.75
N VAL A 131 -12.85 -22.89 -9.89
CA VAL A 131 -13.75 -21.82 -10.37
C VAL A 131 -13.79 -20.68 -9.35
N TRP A 132 -14.01 -20.99 -8.07
CA TRP A 132 -14.07 -19.98 -7.02
C TRP A 132 -12.71 -19.31 -6.79
N ALA A 133 -11.61 -20.07 -6.79
CA ALA A 133 -10.26 -19.51 -6.71
C ALA A 133 -9.99 -18.52 -7.84
N LYS A 134 -10.36 -18.85 -9.10
CA LYS A 134 -10.24 -17.94 -10.25
C LYS A 134 -11.05 -16.68 -10.06
N VAL A 135 -12.32 -16.80 -9.68
CA VAL A 135 -13.22 -15.65 -9.51
C VAL A 135 -12.71 -14.71 -8.42
N LEU A 136 -12.33 -15.25 -7.26
CA LEU A 136 -11.86 -14.46 -6.12
C LEU A 136 -10.55 -13.73 -6.42
N VAL A 137 -9.56 -14.44 -6.97
CA VAL A 137 -8.26 -13.82 -7.31
C VAL A 137 -8.43 -12.81 -8.44
N ALA A 138 -9.21 -13.12 -9.48
CA ALA A 138 -9.43 -12.19 -10.59
C ALA A 138 -10.16 -10.92 -10.13
N LEU A 139 -11.23 -11.06 -9.33
CA LEU A 139 -11.96 -9.91 -8.80
C LEU A 139 -11.10 -9.09 -7.83
N GLY A 140 -10.38 -9.75 -6.93
CA GLY A 140 -9.47 -9.10 -5.98
C GLY A 140 -8.36 -8.34 -6.68
N ALA A 141 -7.66 -8.99 -7.61
CA ALA A 141 -6.57 -8.38 -8.37
C ALA A 141 -7.06 -7.23 -9.27
N THR A 142 -8.17 -7.42 -9.99
CA THR A 142 -8.73 -6.37 -10.86
C THR A 142 -9.23 -5.18 -10.05
N GLY A 143 -9.92 -5.42 -8.93
CA GLY A 143 -10.39 -4.35 -8.05
C GLY A 143 -9.24 -3.57 -7.41
N ALA A 144 -8.23 -4.26 -6.90
CA ALA A 144 -7.00 -3.62 -6.40
C ALA A 144 -6.31 -2.79 -7.48
N SER A 145 -6.15 -3.36 -8.68
CA SER A 145 -5.44 -2.72 -9.79
C SER A 145 -6.16 -1.48 -10.30
N LEU A 146 -7.49 -1.50 -10.37
CA LEU A 146 -8.27 -0.33 -10.79
C LEU A 146 -8.22 0.81 -9.77
N VAL A 147 -8.36 0.50 -8.49
CA VAL A 147 -8.23 1.50 -7.42
C VAL A 147 -6.82 2.08 -7.41
N ALA A 148 -5.80 1.21 -7.47
CA ALA A 148 -4.40 1.63 -7.55
C ALA A 148 -4.14 2.49 -8.79
N ALA A 149 -4.57 2.08 -9.98
CA ALA A 149 -4.37 2.83 -11.21
C ALA A 149 -5.00 4.23 -11.13
N LEU A 150 -6.21 4.35 -10.58
CA LEU A 150 -6.87 5.65 -10.39
C LEU A 150 -6.07 6.54 -9.43
N VAL A 151 -5.72 6.05 -8.24
CA VAL A 151 -5.05 6.86 -7.21
C VAL A 151 -3.61 7.20 -7.61
N VAL A 152 -2.87 6.21 -8.10
CA VAL A 152 -1.45 6.35 -8.44
C VAL A 152 -1.24 7.22 -9.67
N ALA A 153 -2.11 7.17 -10.68
CA ALA A 153 -1.95 8.02 -11.86
C ALA A 153 -2.39 9.47 -11.61
N VAL A 154 -3.30 9.72 -10.66
CA VAL A 154 -3.77 11.08 -10.29
C VAL A 154 -2.70 11.86 -9.51
N THR A 155 -1.98 11.21 -8.60
CA THR A 155 -0.97 11.86 -7.73
C THR A 155 0.15 12.60 -8.48
N PRO A 156 0.87 11.99 -9.45
CA PRO A 156 1.89 12.68 -10.23
C PRO A 156 1.29 13.71 -11.17
N ALA A 157 0.07 13.49 -11.68
CA ALA A 157 -0.61 14.48 -12.51
C ALA A 157 -0.90 15.78 -11.72
N TRP A 158 -1.34 15.66 -10.46
CA TRP A 158 -1.47 16.82 -9.57
C TRP A 158 -0.14 17.50 -9.28
N SER A 159 0.89 16.72 -8.97
CA SER A 159 2.23 17.25 -8.66
C SER A 159 2.81 18.05 -9.83
N ILE A 160 2.65 17.55 -11.06
CA ILE A 160 3.09 18.25 -12.28
C ILE A 160 2.28 19.53 -12.51
N CYS A 161 0.96 19.51 -12.30
CA CYS A 161 0.14 20.71 -12.42
C CYS A 161 0.54 21.81 -11.41
N GLU A 162 0.86 21.42 -10.18
CA GLU A 162 1.33 22.33 -9.12
C GLU A 162 2.70 22.94 -9.46
N LEU A 163 3.64 22.12 -9.94
CA LEU A 163 4.97 22.59 -10.37
C LEU A 163 4.92 23.58 -11.55
N LEU A 164 3.95 23.41 -12.45
CA LEU A 164 3.76 24.32 -13.60
C LEU A 164 3.10 25.65 -13.23
N GLY A 165 2.87 25.91 -11.93
CA GLY A 165 2.30 27.17 -11.45
C GLY A 165 0.87 27.42 -11.92
N LYS A 166 0.18 26.41 -12.45
CA LYS A 166 -1.24 26.49 -12.77
C LYS A 166 -2.02 26.31 -11.49
N GLU A 167 -2.20 27.45 -10.81
CA GLU A 167 -3.06 27.55 -9.64
C GLU A 167 -4.47 27.05 -9.95
N ARG A 168 -5.09 26.47 -8.93
CA ARG A 168 -6.53 26.18 -8.94
C ARG A 168 -7.26 27.46 -9.31
N SER A 169 -7.90 27.50 -10.48
CA SER A 169 -8.97 28.47 -10.69
C SER A 169 -10.00 28.22 -9.60
N HIS A 170 -10.40 29.27 -8.89
CA HIS A 170 -11.20 29.24 -7.65
C HIS A 170 -12.46 28.35 -7.71
N ASP A 171 -12.92 28.00 -8.93
CA ASP A 171 -14.13 27.23 -9.21
C ASP A 171 -13.93 25.95 -10.03
N ARG A 172 -12.69 25.51 -10.34
CA ARG A 172 -12.47 24.35 -11.22
C ARG A 172 -11.58 23.26 -10.60
N PRO A 173 -12.03 21.99 -10.58
CA PRO A 173 -11.18 20.87 -10.19
C PRO A 173 -10.06 20.64 -11.23
N TYR A 174 -8.89 20.13 -10.80
CA TYR A 174 -7.73 19.88 -11.66
C TYR A 174 -8.02 18.98 -12.87
N GLY A 175 -9.07 18.15 -12.77
CA GLY A 175 -9.57 17.29 -13.84
C GLY A 175 -10.10 18.02 -15.08
N GLU A 176 -10.10 19.35 -15.13
CA GLU A 176 -10.46 20.11 -16.34
C GLU A 176 -9.25 20.60 -17.16
N SER A 177 -8.02 20.48 -16.65
CA SER A 177 -6.84 20.98 -17.38
C SER A 177 -6.31 19.94 -18.38
N MET A 178 -6.02 20.35 -19.62
CA MET A 178 -5.39 19.49 -20.63
C MET A 178 -4.08 18.86 -20.13
N TYR A 179 -3.33 19.58 -19.30
CA TYR A 179 -2.05 19.14 -18.73
C TYR A 179 -2.21 17.98 -17.77
N PHE A 180 -3.29 17.96 -16.99
CA PHE A 180 -3.62 16.84 -16.10
C PHE A 180 -3.82 15.55 -16.91
N TYR A 181 -4.59 15.61 -18.00
CA TYR A 181 -4.82 14.44 -18.86
C TYR A 181 -3.56 13.97 -19.58
N ILE A 182 -2.71 14.90 -20.04
CA ILE A 182 -1.41 14.55 -20.67
C ILE A 182 -0.50 13.86 -19.66
N ALA A 183 -0.34 14.43 -18.45
CA ALA A 183 0.50 13.84 -17.41
C ALA A 183 -0.02 12.46 -16.99
N PHE A 184 -1.34 12.34 -16.80
CA PHE A 184 -2.01 11.08 -16.48
C PHE A 184 -1.77 10.01 -17.57
N ALA A 185 -1.99 10.36 -18.83
CA ALA A 185 -1.76 9.45 -19.96
C ALA A 185 -0.28 9.05 -20.09
N ALA A 186 0.64 9.99 -19.90
CA ALA A 186 2.08 9.73 -19.96
C ALA A 186 2.53 8.72 -18.89
N VAL A 187 2.03 8.86 -17.65
CA VAL A 187 2.31 7.92 -16.56
C VAL A 187 1.78 6.53 -16.88
N LEU A 188 0.56 6.42 -17.42
CA LEU A 188 -0.02 5.12 -17.80
C LEU A 188 0.77 4.44 -18.93
N VAL A 189 1.16 5.19 -19.97
CA VAL A 189 1.96 4.67 -21.08
C VAL A 189 3.33 4.23 -20.58
N ALA A 190 3.99 5.03 -19.74
CA ALA A 190 5.29 4.67 -19.15
C ALA A 190 5.19 3.38 -18.32
N ALA A 191 4.17 3.27 -17.45
CA ALA A 191 3.94 2.07 -16.65
C ALA A 191 3.70 0.83 -17.53
N PHE A 192 2.92 0.96 -18.60
CA PHE A 192 2.68 -0.13 -19.56
C PHE A 192 3.98 -0.56 -20.26
N VAL A 193 4.76 0.40 -20.78
CA VAL A 193 6.03 0.12 -21.47
C VAL A 193 7.02 -0.58 -20.55
N ILE A 194 7.17 -0.11 -19.30
CA ILE A 194 8.06 -0.73 -18.32
C ILE A 194 7.59 -2.16 -18.00
N THR A 195 6.29 -2.39 -17.87
CA THR A 195 5.75 -3.71 -17.50
C THR A 195 5.90 -4.74 -18.62
N VAL A 196 5.85 -4.32 -19.89
CA VAL A 196 5.94 -5.21 -21.07
C VAL A 196 7.38 -5.32 -21.59
N ALA A 197 8.32 -4.50 -21.10
CA ALA A 197 9.68 -4.47 -21.58
C ALA A 197 10.40 -5.84 -21.41
N PRO A 198 11.02 -6.38 -22.47
CA PRO A 198 11.77 -7.64 -22.38
C PRO A 198 12.99 -7.47 -21.46
N GLY A 199 13.17 -8.40 -20.52
CA GLY A 199 14.27 -8.38 -19.54
C GLY A 199 13.87 -7.88 -18.15
N VAL A 200 12.65 -7.38 -17.98
CA VAL A 200 12.04 -7.20 -16.66
C VAL A 200 11.69 -8.60 -16.13
N GLY A 201 12.16 -8.94 -14.92
CA GLY A 201 11.88 -10.25 -14.31
C GLY A 201 10.38 -10.53 -14.15
N ASN A 202 10.02 -11.66 -13.53
CA ASN A 202 8.62 -12.00 -13.31
C ASN A 202 7.87 -10.89 -12.54
N THR A 203 6.55 -10.78 -12.76
CA THR A 203 5.71 -9.72 -12.17
C THR A 203 5.85 -9.64 -10.65
N ALA A 204 5.93 -10.78 -9.95
CA ALA A 204 6.15 -10.80 -8.51
C ALA A 204 7.48 -10.16 -8.09
N TRP A 205 8.56 -10.40 -8.84
CA TRP A 205 9.86 -9.79 -8.57
C TRP A 205 9.76 -8.27 -8.72
N LEU A 206 9.17 -7.77 -9.80
CA LEU A 206 9.03 -6.32 -10.01
C LEU A 206 8.21 -5.67 -8.88
N LEU A 207 7.10 -6.30 -8.47
CA LEU A 207 6.28 -5.81 -7.36
C LEU A 207 7.08 -5.74 -6.07
N ILE A 208 7.81 -6.80 -5.70
CA ILE A 208 8.65 -6.80 -4.49
C ILE A 208 9.70 -5.68 -4.56
N GLN A 209 10.34 -5.47 -5.71
CA GLN A 209 11.35 -4.41 -5.85
C GLN A 209 10.77 -3.01 -5.71
N VAL A 210 9.58 -2.77 -6.28
CA VAL A 210 8.86 -1.49 -6.11
C VAL A 210 8.55 -1.24 -4.64
N GLU A 211 8.13 -2.27 -3.90
CA GLU A 211 7.84 -2.11 -2.48
C GLU A 211 9.09 -1.97 -1.61
N VAL A 212 10.19 -2.64 -1.95
CA VAL A 212 11.49 -2.39 -1.31
C VAL A 212 11.95 -0.95 -1.56
N LEU A 213 11.73 -0.42 -2.77
CA LEU A 213 12.02 0.98 -3.06
C LEU A 213 11.14 1.93 -2.23
N ASN A 214 9.85 1.64 -2.09
CA ASN A 214 8.95 2.41 -1.20
C ASN A 214 9.46 2.39 0.25
N ALA A 215 9.89 1.22 0.73
CA ALA A 215 10.48 1.03 2.05
C ALA A 215 11.75 1.87 2.24
N LEU A 216 12.63 1.94 1.22
CA LEU A 216 13.85 2.75 1.27
C LEU A 216 13.58 4.26 1.29
N LEU A 217 12.49 4.70 0.66
CA LEU A 217 12.08 6.10 0.62
C LEU A 217 11.30 6.53 1.87
N MET A 218 10.71 5.58 2.60
CA MET A 218 9.93 5.83 3.82
C MET A 218 10.66 6.69 4.86
N PRO A 219 11.94 6.43 5.23
CA PRO A 219 12.66 7.25 6.21
C PRO A 219 12.78 8.71 5.80
N VAL A 220 12.94 8.98 4.51
CA VAL A 220 13.05 10.34 3.99
C VAL A 220 11.72 11.07 4.16
N VAL A 221 10.63 10.50 3.63
CA VAL A 221 9.33 11.18 3.61
C VAL A 221 8.70 11.27 5.00
N VAL A 222 8.71 10.17 5.76
CA VAL A 222 8.18 10.14 7.13
C VAL A 222 9.06 10.94 8.07
N GLY A 223 10.39 10.94 7.86
CA GLY A 223 11.31 11.81 8.59
C GLY A 223 10.95 13.28 8.43
N PHE A 224 10.76 13.76 7.19
CA PHE A 224 10.30 15.13 6.94
C PHE A 224 8.96 15.43 7.63
N LEU A 225 7.98 14.53 7.50
CA LEU A 225 6.67 14.70 8.14
C LEU A 225 6.78 14.76 9.68
N PHE A 226 7.61 13.90 10.27
CA PHE A 226 7.86 13.87 11.71
C PHE A 226 8.51 15.18 12.20
N PHE A 227 9.49 15.70 11.45
CA PHE A 227 10.09 17.01 11.76
C PHE A 227 9.07 18.14 11.67
N LEU A 228 8.20 18.16 10.65
CA LEU A 228 7.13 19.15 10.54
C LEU A 228 6.14 19.06 11.72
N ALA A 229 5.82 17.85 12.17
CA ALA A 229 4.89 17.62 13.28
C ALA A 229 5.41 18.10 14.64
N ILE A 230 6.73 18.22 14.81
CA ILE A 230 7.37 18.65 16.07
C ILE A 230 7.69 20.14 16.06
N LYS A 231 7.96 20.72 14.90
CA LYS A 231 8.50 22.08 14.75
C LYS A 231 7.50 23.15 15.17
N LYS A 232 7.90 24.01 16.11
CA LYS A 232 7.07 25.10 16.67
C LYS A 232 6.62 26.12 15.62
N ASN A 233 7.46 26.36 14.61
CA ASN A 233 7.21 27.37 13.58
C ASN A 233 6.21 26.89 12.51
N VAL A 234 5.84 25.60 12.52
CA VAL A 234 4.95 24.99 11.52
C VAL A 234 3.60 24.68 12.13
N LEU A 235 3.57 24.08 13.32
CA LEU A 235 2.34 23.57 13.92
C LEU A 235 2.02 24.24 15.28
N PRO A 236 0.77 24.70 15.51
CA PRO A 236 0.35 25.24 16.81
C PRO A 236 0.50 24.24 17.95
N ASP A 237 0.73 24.74 19.16
CA ASP A 237 1.07 23.92 20.33
C ASP A 237 0.03 22.85 20.70
N ARG A 238 -1.24 23.05 20.34
CA ARG A 238 -2.34 22.10 20.55
C ARG A 238 -2.25 20.85 19.67
N TYR A 239 -1.63 20.96 18.48
CA TYR A 239 -1.60 19.89 17.48
C TYR A 239 -0.24 19.22 17.33
N ARG A 240 0.79 19.78 17.98
CA ARG A 240 2.16 19.26 17.94
C ARG A 240 2.28 17.88 18.58
N LEU A 241 3.15 17.06 17.99
CA LEU A 241 3.60 15.81 18.59
C LEU A 241 4.39 16.12 19.88
N LYS A 242 3.90 15.66 21.03
CA LYS A 242 4.49 15.92 22.35
C LYS A 242 4.46 14.68 23.25
N GLY A 243 5.36 14.67 24.24
CA GLY A 243 5.39 13.67 25.31
C GLY A 243 5.68 12.26 24.81
N PHE A 244 5.09 11.27 25.49
CA PHE A 244 5.30 9.85 25.23
C PHE A 244 4.93 9.44 23.80
N TYR A 245 3.85 9.98 23.23
CA TYR A 245 3.40 9.65 21.87
C TYR A 245 4.45 10.03 20.81
N CYS A 246 5.15 11.14 21.00
CA CYS A 246 6.24 11.55 20.10
C CYS A 246 7.41 10.56 20.14
N VAL A 247 7.81 10.14 21.34
CA VAL A 247 8.90 9.16 21.53
C VAL A 247 8.51 7.80 20.95
N LEU A 248 7.29 7.35 21.21
CA LEU A 248 6.77 6.09 20.67
C LEU A 248 6.83 6.08 19.14
N LEU A 249 6.32 7.13 18.49
CA LEU A 249 6.38 7.25 17.03
C LEU A 249 7.82 7.32 16.52
N ALA A 250 8.70 8.06 17.20
CA ALA A 250 10.11 8.12 16.83
C ALA A 250 10.79 6.74 16.87
N VAL A 251 10.51 5.95 17.91
CA VAL A 251 11.07 4.60 18.06
C VAL A 251 10.51 3.67 17.00
N VAL A 252 9.19 3.65 16.80
CA VAL A 252 8.55 2.79 15.79
C VAL A 252 9.06 3.13 14.39
N PHE A 253 9.04 4.41 14.00
CA PHE A 253 9.55 4.83 12.70
C PHE A 253 11.05 4.64 12.56
N GLY A 254 11.82 4.85 13.63
CA GLY A 254 13.26 4.59 13.65
C GLY A 254 13.58 3.12 13.40
N LEU A 255 12.90 2.21 14.10
CA LEU A 255 13.04 0.76 13.91
C LEU A 255 12.64 0.33 12.50
N CYS A 256 11.47 0.77 12.02
CA CYS A 256 11.05 0.50 10.64
C CYS A 256 12.05 1.05 9.63
N SER A 257 12.56 2.27 9.84
CA SER A 257 13.53 2.89 8.93
C SER A 257 14.84 2.11 8.88
N VAL A 258 15.36 1.68 10.03
CA VAL A 258 16.59 0.87 10.10
C VAL A 258 16.39 -0.45 9.37
N LEU A 259 15.25 -1.13 9.59
CA LEU A 259 14.92 -2.38 8.90
C LEU A 259 14.81 -2.19 7.39
N CYS A 260 14.08 -1.17 6.94
CA CYS A 260 13.89 -0.87 5.53
C CYS A 260 15.20 -0.50 4.82
N VAL A 261 16.09 0.23 5.50
CA VAL A 261 17.41 0.57 4.96
C VAL A 261 18.36 -0.61 4.97
N ALA A 262 18.32 -1.48 5.98
CA ALA A 262 19.22 -2.63 6.08
C ALA A 262 18.86 -3.75 5.09
N ALA A 263 17.57 -3.96 4.81
CA ALA A 263 17.08 -5.09 4.02
C ALA A 263 17.69 -5.27 2.61
N PRO A 264 17.97 -4.23 1.80
CA PRO A 264 18.60 -4.41 0.50
C PRO A 264 20.11 -4.69 0.57
N PHE A 265 20.77 -4.40 1.70
CA PHE A 265 22.21 -4.63 1.89
C PHE A 265 22.52 -5.98 2.54
N LEU A 266 21.51 -6.67 3.06
CA LEU A 266 21.60 -8.07 3.48
C LEU A 266 21.45 -8.94 2.22
N GLN A 267 22.54 -9.08 1.46
CA GLN A 267 22.66 -9.97 0.30
C GLN A 267 23.71 -11.04 0.54
#